data_AF-W0ZD41-F1
#
_entry.id   AF-W0ZD41-F1
#
_cell.length_a   1.000
_cell.length_b   1.000
_cell.length_c   1.000
_cell.angle_alpha   90.00
_cell.angle_beta   90.00
_cell.angle_gamma   90.00
#
_symmetry.space_group_name_H-M   'P 1'
#
loop_
_entity.id
_entity.type
_entity.pdbx_description
1 polymer ?
#
loop_
_entity_poly.entity_id
_entity_poly.type
_entity_poly.pdbx_seq_one_letter_code
_entity_poly.pdbx_strand_id
1 'polypeptide(L)'
;MADTPHPRRADYGSDVEYYAGCMDHLDRLYPSRPIIRRVLWQSIEAEQNPEATVARIRELLILDRPFTDDEADEWDSLTTTYHEIRRASERAKR
;
A
#
# COMPACT_ATOMS: atom_id res chain seq x y z
N MET A 1 -1.13 12.01 22.94
CA MET A 1 -1.91 11.57 21.76
C MET A 1 -2.16 10.09 21.96
N ALA A 2 -3.42 9.62 21.85
CA ALA A 2 -3.75 8.23 22.13
C ALA A 2 -2.95 7.31 21.21
N ASP A 3 -2.09 6.49 21.81
CA ASP A 3 -1.22 5.52 21.16
C ASP A 3 -2.08 4.37 20.68
N THR A 4 -2.83 4.63 19.60
CA THR A 4 -3.78 3.64 19.11
C THR A 4 -3.00 2.72 18.20
N PRO A 5 -2.89 1.44 18.55
CA PRO A 5 -2.10 0.51 17.77
C PRO A 5 -2.59 0.51 16.33
N HIS A 6 -1.63 0.44 15.41
CA HIS A 6 -1.92 0.22 14.00
C HIS A 6 -2.74 -1.07 13.86
N PRO A 7 -3.86 -1.06 13.09
CA PRO A 7 -4.66 -2.26 12.85
C PRO A 7 -3.80 -3.39 12.29
N ARG A 8 -3.83 -4.57 12.93
CA ARG A 8 -3.18 -5.76 12.39
C ARG A 8 -4.23 -6.70 11.84
N ARG A 9 -3.95 -7.34 10.70
CA ARG A 9 -4.90 -8.26 10.05
C ARG A 9 -5.45 -9.36 10.98
N ALA A 10 -4.62 -9.85 11.90
CA ALA A 10 -4.98 -10.89 12.87
C ALA A 10 -6.06 -10.47 13.89
N ASP A 11 -6.29 -9.16 14.06
CA ASP A 11 -7.27 -8.62 15.01
C ASP A 11 -8.72 -8.63 14.42
N TYR A 12 -8.91 -9.09 13.18
CA TYR A 12 -10.18 -9.01 12.43
C TYR A 12 -10.62 -10.37 11.84
N GLY A 13 -11.94 -10.59 11.78
CA GLY A 13 -12.55 -11.84 11.30
C GLY A 13 -12.64 -11.95 9.77
N SER A 14 -12.51 -10.83 9.05
CA SER A 14 -12.51 -10.79 7.58
C SER A 14 -11.62 -9.67 7.04
N ASP A 15 -11.29 -9.72 5.75
CA ASP A 15 -10.53 -8.66 5.07
C ASP A 15 -11.33 -7.34 5.05
N VAL A 16 -12.65 -7.41 4.90
CA VAL A 16 -13.54 -6.24 4.89
C VAL A 16 -13.48 -5.51 6.24
N GLU A 17 -13.54 -6.25 7.35
CA GLU A 17 -13.44 -5.67 8.70
C GLU A 17 -12.06 -5.06 8.95
N TYR A 18 -11.00 -5.72 8.46
CA TYR A 18 -9.63 -5.20 8.55
C TYR A 18 -9.49 -3.88 7.79
N TYR A 19 -9.95 -3.85 6.53
CA TYR A 19 -9.91 -2.67 5.68
C TYR A 19 -10.70 -1.49 6.26
N ALA A 20 -11.90 -1.74 6.79
CA ALA A 20 -12.68 -0.73 7.50
C ALA A 20 -11.90 -0.18 8.71
N GLY A 21 -11.29 -1.06 9.52
CA GLY A 21 -10.45 -0.66 10.65
C GLY A 21 -9.23 0.17 10.25
N CYS A 22 -8.58 -0.16 9.13
CA CYS A 22 -7.50 0.62 8.53
C CYS A 22 -7.96 2.02 8.12
N MET A 23 -9.11 2.14 7.45
CA MET A 23 -9.67 3.44 7.06
C MET A 23 -10.01 4.30 8.29
N ASP A 24 -10.69 3.74 9.29
CA ASP A 24 -11.02 4.44 10.54
C ASP A 24 -9.76 4.92 11.28
N HIS A 25 -8.69 4.10 11.27
CA HIS A 25 -7.40 4.47 11.85
C HIS A 25 -6.74 5.64 11.09
N LEU A 26 -6.74 5.60 9.76
CA LEU A 26 -6.20 6.66 8.92
C LEU A 26 -6.98 7.98 9.05
N ASP A 27 -8.31 7.91 9.08
CA ASP A 27 -9.17 9.09 9.26
C ASP A 27 -8.93 9.77 10.61
N ARG A 28 -8.69 8.99 11.65
CA ARG A 28 -8.41 9.50 12.99
C ARG A 28 -7.01 10.11 13.13
N LEU A 29 -6.00 9.52 12.51
CA LEU A 29 -4.63 10.06 12.55
C LEU A 29 -4.45 11.26 11.62
N TYR A 30 -5.16 11.27 10.49
CA TYR A 30 -4.98 12.26 9.42
C TYR A 30 -6.33 12.88 9.00
N PRO A 31 -7.12 13.47 9.92
CA PRO A 31 -8.48 13.92 9.62
C PRO A 31 -8.54 15.02 8.56
N SER A 32 -7.50 15.85 8.47
CA SER A 32 -7.43 16.99 7.54
C SER A 32 -6.37 16.82 6.45
N ARG A 33 -5.86 15.60 6.24
CA ARG A 33 -4.77 15.34 5.27
C ARG A 33 -5.17 14.25 4.27
N PRO A 34 -6.09 14.55 3.34
CA PRO A 34 -6.65 13.56 2.41
C PRO A 34 -5.58 12.90 1.52
N ILE A 35 -4.55 13.66 1.12
CA ILE A 35 -3.43 13.14 0.32
C ILE A 35 -2.67 12.06 1.10
N ILE A 36 -2.35 12.32 2.38
CA ILE A 36 -1.63 11.36 3.22
C ILE A 36 -2.46 10.09 3.45
N ARG A 37 -3.77 10.23 3.70
CA ARG A 37 -4.66 9.08 3.85
C ARG A 37 -4.66 8.19 2.60
N ARG A 38 -4.78 8.80 1.41
CA ARG A 38 -4.80 8.07 0.14
C ARG A 38 -3.50 7.28 -0.07
N VAL A 39 -2.34 7.90 0.16
CA VAL A 39 -1.04 7.25 0.00
C VAL A 39 -0.90 6.06 0.96
N LEU A 40 -1.23 6.23 2.23
CA LEU A 40 -1.14 5.16 3.21
C LEU A 40 -2.15 4.02 2.95
N TRP A 41 -3.35 4.36 2.46
CA TRP A 41 -4.33 3.37 2.03
C TRP A 41 -3.80 2.50 0.87
N GLN A 42 -3.20 3.13 -0.15
CA GLN A 42 -2.60 2.41 -1.28
C GLN A 42 -1.47 1.47 -0.83
N SER A 43 -0.65 1.86 0.14
CA SER A 43 0.35 0.97 0.74
C SER A 43 -0.27 -0.25 1.42
N ILE A 44 -1.36 -0.07 2.18
CA ILE A 44 -2.07 -1.17 2.85
C ILE A 44 -2.67 -2.15 1.83
N GLU A 45 -3.31 -1.64 0.77
CA GLU A 45 -3.87 -2.50 -0.29
C GLU A 45 -2.79 -3.30 -1.01
N ALA A 46 -1.64 -2.67 -1.30
CA ALA A 46 -0.55 -3.34 -1.97
C ALA A 46 0.16 -4.39 -1.10
N GLU A 47 0.26 -4.16 0.22
CA GLU A 47 0.73 -5.18 1.16
C GLU A 47 -0.15 -6.44 1.16
N GLN A 48 -1.46 -6.27 0.97
CA GLN A 48 -2.40 -7.39 0.90
C GLN A 48 -2.45 -8.05 -0.49
N ASN A 49 -2.10 -7.32 -1.55
CA ASN A 49 -2.10 -7.84 -2.92
C ASN A 49 -0.76 -7.59 -3.66
N PRO A 50 0.33 -8.22 -3.20
CA PRO A 50 1.65 -8.04 -3.80
C PRO A 50 1.73 -8.57 -5.24
N GLU A 51 0.89 -9.55 -5.58
CA GLU A 51 0.83 -10.12 -6.94
C GLU A 51 0.30 -9.10 -7.95
N ALA A 52 -0.72 -8.31 -7.59
CA ALA A 52 -1.23 -7.24 -8.44
C ALA A 52 -0.19 -6.14 -8.69
N THR A 53 0.55 -5.73 -7.64
CA THR A 53 1.65 -4.78 -7.79
C THR A 53 2.73 -5.30 -8.74
N VAL A 54 3.15 -6.56 -8.59
CA VAL A 54 4.15 -7.18 -9.48
C VAL A 54 3.61 -7.32 -10.91
N ALA A 55 2.34 -7.68 -11.08
CA ALA A 55 1.72 -7.77 -12.39
C ALA A 55 1.73 -6.41 -13.11
N ARG A 56 1.36 -5.33 -12.42
CA ARG A 56 1.35 -3.98 -13.00
C ARG A 56 2.75 -3.48 -13.36
N ILE A 57 3.75 -3.76 -12.53
CA ILE A 57 5.16 -3.47 -12.85
C ILE A 57 5.60 -4.19 -14.13
N ARG A 58 5.19 -5.46 -14.31
CA ARG A 58 5.49 -6.21 -15.54
C ARG A 58 4.81 -5.61 -16.76
N GLU A 59 3.57 -5.17 -16.64
CA GLU A 59 2.85 -4.48 -17.72
C GLU A 59 3.55 -3.19 -18.15
N LEU A 60 4.07 -2.41 -17.20
CA LEU A 60 4.83 -1.19 -17.52
C LEU A 60 6.18 -1.52 -18.18
N LEU A 61 6.87 -2.58 -17.75
CA LEU A 61 8.16 -2.98 -18.31
C LEU A 61 8.11 -3.46 -19.77
N ILE A 62 6.97 -3.96 -20.22
CA ILE A 62 6.80 -4.44 -21.61
C ILE A 62 6.40 -3.33 -22.58
N LEU A 63 6.20 -2.10 -22.11
CA LEU A 63 5.90 -0.97 -22.98
C LEU A 63 7.12 -0.64 -23.84
N ASP A 64 6.97 -0.79 -25.15
CA ASP A 64 7.99 -0.39 -26.15
C ASP A 64 7.86 1.10 -26.52
N ARG A 65 7.72 1.95 -25.50
CA ARG A 65 7.65 3.40 -25.65
C ARG A 65 8.09 4.10 -24.35
N PRO A 66 8.48 5.38 -24.42
CA PRO A 66 8.65 6.19 -23.22
C PRO A 66 7.36 6.21 -22.38
N PHE A 67 7.53 6.24 -21.06
CA PHE A 67 6.43 6.45 -20.13
C PHE A 67 5.84 7.84 -20.31
N THR A 68 4.53 7.95 -20.15
CA THR A 68 3.90 9.25 -19.89
C THR A 68 4.25 9.72 -18.47
N ASP A 69 4.01 10.99 -18.17
CA ASP A 69 4.24 11.51 -16.81
C ASP A 69 3.44 10.73 -15.75
N ASP A 70 2.18 10.39 -16.07
CA ASP A 70 1.32 9.58 -15.19
C ASP A 70 1.89 8.16 -14.96
N GLU A 71 2.47 7.55 -16.00
CA GLU A 71 3.08 6.21 -15.89
C GLU A 71 4.42 6.23 -15.16
N ALA A 72 5.17 7.34 -15.26
CA ALA A 72 6.38 7.54 -14.49
C ALA A 72 6.06 7.69 -12.99
N ASP A 73 5.05 8.49 -12.65
CA ASP A 73 4.55 8.62 -11.28
C ASP A 73 4.00 7.28 -10.75
N GLU A 74 3.26 6.54 -11.58
CA GLU A 74 2.77 5.20 -11.25
C GLU A 74 3.95 4.23 -11.01
N TRP A 75 4.97 4.27 -11.87
CA TRP A 75 6.17 3.44 -11.75
C TRP A 75 6.92 3.70 -10.44
N ASP A 76 7.15 4.97 -10.10
CA ASP A 76 7.85 5.35 -8.88
C ASP A 76 7.08 4.91 -7.63
N SER A 77 5.75 5.06 -7.66
CA SER A 77 4.86 4.57 -6.60
C SER A 77 4.94 3.05 -6.46
N LEU A 78 4.74 2.30 -7.54
CA LEU A 78 4.72 0.83 -7.55
C LEU A 78 6.07 0.23 -7.12
N THR A 79 7.18 0.79 -7.58
CA THR A 79 8.52 0.30 -7.23
C THR A 79 8.87 0.59 -5.77
N THR A 80 8.47 1.75 -5.23
CA THR A 80 8.58 2.07 -3.80
C THR A 80 7.83 1.03 -2.97
N THR A 81 6.56 0.80 -3.31
CA THR A 81 5.70 -0.18 -2.64
C THR A 81 6.26 -1.61 -2.74
N TYR A 82 6.76 -2.02 -3.90
CA TYR A 82 7.39 -3.34 -4.08
C TYR A 82 8.62 -3.50 -3.16
N HIS A 83 9.45 -2.47 -3.01
CA HIS A 83 10.60 -2.52 -2.12
C HIS A 83 10.20 -2.61 -0.64
N GLU A 84 9.13 -1.96 -0.23
CA GLU A 84 8.57 -2.05 1.12
C GLU A 84 8.05 -3.46 1.42
N ILE A 85 7.24 -4.02 0.52
CA ILE A 85 6.76 -5.41 0.59
C ILE A 85 7.93 -6.39 0.71
N ARG A 86 8.95 -6.22 -0.13
CA ARG A 86 10.16 -7.07 -0.12
C ARG A 86 10.89 -7.01 1.23
N ARG A 87 11.06 -5.81 1.80
CA ARG A 87 11.69 -5.60 3.11
C ARG A 87 10.87 -6.23 4.25
N ALA A 88 9.55 -6.09 4.22
CA ALA A 88 8.66 -6.70 5.21
C ALA A 88 8.74 -8.24 5.16
N SER A 89 8.72 -8.82 3.97
CA SER A 89 8.88 -10.28 3.76
C SER A 89 10.22 -10.80 4.27
N GLU A 90 11.32 -10.07 4.04
CA GLU A 90 12.65 -10.42 4.55
C GLU A 90 12.74 -10.36 6.09
N ARG A 91 12.02 -9.43 6.73
CA ARG A 91 11.93 -9.34 8.20
C ARG A 91 11.13 -10.48 8.80
N ALA A 92 10.02 -10.88 8.18
CA ALA A 92 9.17 -11.95 8.66
C ALA A 92 9.83 -13.35 8.64
N LYS A 93 10.92 -13.52 7.88
CA LYS A 93 11.70 -14.76 7.78
C LYS A 93 12.83 -14.89 8.82
N ARG A 94 13.08 -13.84 9.62
CA ARG A 94 14.11 -13.81 10.67
C ARG A 94 13.48 -14.04 12.03
#